data_AF-A0A0R1RA91-F1
#
_entry.id   AF-A0A0R1RA91-F1
#
_cell.length_a   1.000
_cell.length_b   1.000
_cell.length_c   1.000
_cell.angle_alpha   90.00
_cell.angle_beta   90.00
_cell.angle_gamma   90.00
#
_symmetry.space_group_name_H-M   'P 1'
#
loop_
_entity.id
_entity.type
_entity.pdbx_description
1 polymer ?
#
loop_
_entity_poly.entity_id
_entity_poly.type
_entity_poly.pdbx_seq_one_letter_code
_entity_poly.pdbx_strand_id
1 'polypeptide(L)'
;MDLAEATRFDMVSVVVNAATENIDAFDYALQTAVHDNASLNIIVWIDDDNLSVFNALNPRYVRKQHNQADKFATDLSDVAKAMGAKNVKVSIKRGSNLARLTEEVYCTDFSFDVLVMGSDHHDHAQIRRAVNQANDELEVATVVL
;
A
#
# COMPACT_ATOMS: atom_id res chain seq x y z
N MET A 1 20.44 -28.02 17.18
CA MET A 1 20.76 -27.08 16.09
C MET A 1 19.43 -26.66 15.55
N ASP A 2 18.84 -25.62 16.16
CA ASP A 2 17.59 -25.04 15.69
C ASP A 2 17.89 -24.40 14.34
N LEU A 3 17.40 -25.03 13.28
CA LEU A 3 17.25 -24.36 11.99
C LEU A 3 16.35 -23.16 12.28
N ALA A 4 16.87 -21.96 12.06
CA ALA A 4 16.11 -20.72 12.18
C ALA A 4 14.74 -20.94 11.56
N GLU A 5 13.69 -20.83 12.37
CA GLU A 5 12.32 -20.97 11.92
C GLU A 5 12.13 -20.01 10.74
N ALA A 6 11.86 -20.55 9.56
CA ALA A 6 11.71 -19.72 8.37
C ALA A 6 10.56 -18.75 8.64
N THR A 7 10.86 -17.44 8.63
CA THR A 7 9.85 -16.40 8.83
C THR A 7 8.75 -16.59 7.79
N ARG A 8 7.54 -16.89 8.24
CA ARG A 8 6.34 -17.01 7.41
C ARG A 8 5.38 -15.91 7.80
N PHE A 9 4.72 -15.33 6.81
CA PHE A 9 3.66 -14.37 7.04
C PHE A 9 2.30 -15.08 7.07
N ASP A 10 1.42 -14.67 7.99
CA ASP A 10 0.02 -15.09 8.03
C ASP A 10 -0.85 -14.12 7.20
N MET A 11 -0.44 -12.86 7.10
CA MET A 11 -1.10 -11.80 6.33
C MET A 11 -0.09 -10.94 5.55
N VAL A 12 -0.16 -11.00 4.22
CA VAL A 12 0.59 -10.13 3.31
C VAL A 12 -0.33 -9.02 2.81
N SER A 13 0.07 -7.76 3.03
CA SER A 13 -0.64 -6.60 2.48
C SER A 13 0.16 -5.92 1.38
N VAL A 14 -0.54 -5.40 0.37
CA VAL A 14 0.08 -4.63 -0.72
C VAL A 14 -0.74 -3.39 -1.05
N VAL A 15 -0.04 -2.31 -1.37
CA VAL A 15 -0.65 -1.07 -1.88
C VAL A 15 -0.23 -0.85 -3.32
N VAL A 16 -1.22 -0.63 -4.18
CA VAL A 16 -1.03 -0.37 -5.62
C VAL A 16 -1.78 0.89 -6.05
N ASN A 17 -1.24 1.65 -7.02
CA ASN A 17 -1.95 2.79 -7.59
C ASN A 17 -2.96 2.35 -8.64
N ALA A 18 -4.18 2.87 -8.56
CA ALA A 18 -5.13 2.73 -9.65
C ALA A 18 -4.71 3.50 -10.93
N ALA A 19 -3.88 4.54 -10.82
CA ALA A 19 -3.53 5.40 -11.94
C ALA A 19 -2.33 4.89 -12.75
N THR A 20 -1.34 4.27 -12.11
CA THR A 20 -0.13 3.78 -12.80
C THR A 20 -0.24 2.34 -13.23
N GLU A 21 -1.14 1.55 -12.62
CA GLU A 21 -1.27 0.10 -12.83
C GLU A 21 0.08 -0.64 -12.72
N ASN A 22 1.06 -0.07 -12.01
CA ASN A 22 2.33 -0.77 -11.71
C ASN A 22 2.02 -1.90 -10.72
N ILE A 23 2.24 -3.14 -11.16
CA ILE A 23 1.94 -4.36 -10.41
C ILE A 23 3.18 -5.06 -9.83
N ASP A 24 4.38 -4.49 -9.93
CA ASP A 24 5.60 -5.14 -9.43
C ASP A 24 5.50 -5.50 -7.94
N ALA A 25 4.96 -4.57 -7.15
CA ALA A 25 4.67 -4.79 -5.72
C ALA A 25 3.59 -5.86 -5.51
N PHE A 26 2.57 -5.89 -6.37
CA PHE A 26 1.52 -6.91 -6.31
C PHE A 26 2.06 -8.30 -6.62
N ASP A 27 2.88 -8.45 -7.66
CA ASP A 27 3.47 -9.73 -8.04
C ASP A 27 4.34 -10.29 -6.90
N TYR A 28 5.17 -9.45 -6.28
CA TYR A 28 5.97 -9.86 -5.13
C TYR A 28 5.09 -10.28 -3.94
N ALA A 29 4.08 -9.48 -3.61
CA ALA A 29 3.16 -9.79 -2.51
C ALA A 29 2.37 -11.09 -2.76
N LEU A 30 1.90 -11.29 -4.00
CA LEU A 30 1.17 -12.48 -4.40
C LEU A 30 2.04 -13.74 -4.29
N GLN A 31 3.26 -13.69 -4.83
CA GLN A 31 4.20 -14.81 -4.74
C GLN A 31 4.53 -15.14 -3.28
N THR A 32 4.74 -14.12 -2.46
CA THR A 32 5.00 -14.28 -1.02
C THR A 32 3.80 -14.93 -0.32
N ALA A 33 2.59 -14.43 -0.56
CA ALA A 33 1.39 -14.97 0.06
C ALA A 33 1.12 -16.43 -0.36
N VAL A 34 1.33 -16.77 -1.63
CA VAL A 34 1.18 -18.16 -2.12
C VAL A 34 2.25 -19.07 -1.51
N HIS A 35 3.51 -18.63 -1.48
CA HIS A 35 4.62 -19.40 -0.92
C HIS A 35 4.42 -19.70 0.57
N ASP A 36 4.03 -18.70 1.36
CA ASP A 36 3.84 -18.82 2.80
C ASP A 36 2.47 -19.37 3.19
N ASN A 37 1.58 -19.54 2.20
CA ASN A 37 0.18 -19.92 2.41
C ASN A 37 -0.59 -18.89 3.28
N ALA A 38 -0.22 -17.62 3.14
CA ALA A 38 -0.77 -16.45 3.84
C ALA A 38 -2.10 -15.98 3.23
N SER A 39 -2.81 -15.13 3.97
CA SER A 39 -3.89 -14.31 3.41
C SER A 39 -3.30 -13.13 2.63
N LEU A 40 -3.97 -12.73 1.54
CA LEU A 40 -3.55 -11.58 0.74
C LEU A 40 -4.56 -10.44 0.88
N ASN A 41 -4.09 -9.27 1.30
CA ASN A 41 -4.86 -8.03 1.38
C ASN A 41 -4.33 -7.02 0.36
N ILE A 42 -5.18 -6.61 -0.58
CA ILE A 42 -4.85 -5.69 -1.66
C ILE A 42 -5.53 -4.36 -1.40
N ILE A 43 -4.76 -3.28 -1.37
CA ILE A 43 -5.27 -1.92 -1.28
C ILE A 43 -5.00 -1.21 -2.60
N VAL A 44 -6.08 -0.92 -3.32
CA VAL A 44 -6.04 -0.08 -4.51
C VAL A 44 -6.19 1.37 -4.07
N TRP A 45 -5.13 2.15 -4.23
CA TRP A 45 -5.07 3.56 -3.85
C TRP A 45 -5.46 4.47 -5.00
N ILE A 46 -6.38 5.38 -4.73
CA ILE A 46 -6.71 6.53 -5.58
C ILE A 46 -6.00 7.75 -4.98
N ASP A 47 -4.99 8.24 -5.69
CA ASP A 47 -4.24 9.42 -5.30
C ASP A 47 -4.98 10.71 -5.63
N ASP A 48 -5.24 11.53 -4.61
CA ASP A 48 -5.88 12.83 -4.74
C ASP A 48 -4.88 14.00 -4.80
N ASP A 49 -3.56 13.77 -4.66
CA ASP A 49 -2.56 14.85 -4.56
C ASP A 49 -2.50 15.74 -5.82
N ASN A 50 -2.87 15.19 -6.98
CA ASN A 50 -2.90 15.92 -8.25
C ASN A 50 -4.33 16.34 -8.68
N LEU A 51 -5.31 16.23 -7.79
CA LEU A 51 -6.70 16.58 -8.10
C LEU A 51 -6.91 18.10 -8.04
N SER A 52 -6.89 18.77 -9.19
CA SER A 52 -7.29 20.18 -9.23
C SER A 52 -8.74 20.37 -8.74
N VAL A 53 -9.04 21.54 -8.15
CA VAL A 53 -10.41 21.88 -7.71
C VAL A 53 -11.45 21.71 -8.83
N PHE A 54 -11.06 22.00 -10.07
CA PHE A 54 -11.92 21.81 -11.24
C PHE A 54 -12.24 20.33 -11.50
N ASN A 55 -11.24 19.45 -11.35
CA ASN A 55 -11.41 18.01 -11.51
C ASN A 55 -12.22 17.41 -10.35
N ALA A 56 -12.02 17.91 -9.13
CA ALA A 56 -12.77 17.48 -7.93
C ALA A 56 -14.27 17.76 -8.06
N LEU A 57 -14.62 18.92 -8.63
CA LEU A 57 -16.02 19.31 -8.85
C LEU A 57 -16.65 18.66 -10.09
N ASN A 58 -15.88 17.94 -10.91
CA ASN A 58 -16.37 17.28 -12.11
C ASN A 58 -16.81 15.84 -11.79
N PRO A 59 -18.13 15.54 -11.71
CA PRO A 59 -18.61 14.22 -11.30
C PRO A 59 -18.23 13.11 -12.28
N ARG A 60 -18.03 13.45 -13.57
CA ARG A 60 -17.61 12.48 -14.58
C ARG A 60 -16.16 12.05 -14.39
N TYR A 61 -15.30 12.98 -14.01
CA TYR A 61 -13.89 12.69 -13.76
C TYR A 61 -13.73 11.81 -12.51
N VAL A 62 -14.39 12.19 -11.42
CA VAL A 62 -14.40 11.40 -10.17
C VAL A 62 -14.96 9.99 -10.40
N ARG A 63 -16.08 9.86 -11.13
CA ARG A 63 -16.65 8.55 -11.46
C ARG A 63 -15.74 7.71 -12.34
N LYS A 64 -15.01 8.33 -13.28
CA LYS A 64 -14.06 7.61 -14.13
C LYS A 64 -12.95 6.96 -13.28
N GLN A 65 -12.37 7.71 -12.35
CA GLN A 65 -11.34 7.18 -11.45
C GLN A 65 -11.86 6.03 -10.58
N HIS A 66 -13.07 6.17 -10.02
CA HIS A 66 -13.69 5.07 -9.27
C HIS A 66 -13.87 3.83 -10.13
N ASN A 67 -14.46 3.97 -11.34
CA ASN A 67 -14.67 2.84 -12.22
C ASN A 67 -13.35 2.16 -12.64
N GLN A 68 -12.27 2.94 -12.81
CA GLN A 68 -10.94 2.40 -13.11
C GLN A 68 -10.38 1.62 -11.92
N ALA A 69 -10.48 2.17 -10.70
CA ALA A 69 -10.07 1.49 -9.48
C ALA A 69 -10.90 0.21 -9.22
N ASP A 70 -12.21 0.24 -9.43
CA ASP A 70 -13.10 -0.92 -9.29
C ASP A 70 -12.74 -2.05 -10.25
N LYS A 71 -12.46 -1.70 -11.51
CA LYS A 71 -12.03 -2.66 -12.52
C LYS A 71 -10.67 -3.25 -12.13
N PHE A 72 -9.70 -2.40 -11.81
CA PHE A 72 -8.36 -2.85 -11.44
C PHE A 72 -8.36 -3.74 -10.18
N ALA A 73 -9.15 -3.37 -9.16
CA ALA A 73 -9.37 -4.17 -7.97
C ALA A 73 -9.94 -5.56 -8.29
N THR A 74 -10.90 -5.63 -9.23
CA THR A 74 -11.49 -6.88 -9.70
C THR A 74 -10.45 -7.73 -10.41
N ASP A 75 -9.71 -7.14 -11.35
CA ASP A 75 -8.68 -7.83 -12.14
C ASP A 75 -7.59 -8.42 -11.22
N LEU A 76 -7.11 -7.67 -10.23
CA LEU A 76 -6.13 -8.15 -9.25
C LEU A 76 -6.68 -9.28 -8.35
N SER A 77 -7.93 -9.17 -7.90
CA SER A 77 -8.61 -10.23 -7.14
C SER A 77 -8.64 -11.53 -7.94
N ASP A 78 -9.02 -11.45 -9.21
CA ASP A 78 -9.21 -12.61 -10.07
C ASP A 78 -7.87 -13.28 -10.39
N VAL A 79 -6.84 -12.49 -10.69
CA VAL A 79 -5.46 -12.98 -10.85
C VAL A 79 -4.97 -13.66 -9.57
N ALA A 80 -5.12 -13.03 -8.40
CA ALA A 80 -4.66 -13.60 -7.15
C ALA A 80 -5.33 -14.94 -6.82
N LYS A 81 -6.66 -15.03 -7.02
CA LYS A 81 -7.42 -16.28 -6.82
C LYS A 81 -7.01 -17.35 -7.82
N ALA A 82 -6.83 -17.00 -9.09
CA ALA A 82 -6.40 -17.94 -10.13
C ALA A 82 -5.00 -18.50 -9.85
N MET A 83 -4.13 -17.70 -9.23
CA MET A 83 -2.78 -18.09 -8.82
C MET A 83 -2.73 -18.88 -7.50
N GLY A 84 -3.87 -19.10 -6.84
CA GLY A 84 -3.97 -19.94 -5.65
C GLY A 84 -3.80 -19.22 -4.31
N ALA A 85 -3.82 -17.87 -4.29
CA ALA A 85 -3.79 -17.13 -3.03
C ALA A 85 -5.03 -17.43 -2.17
N LYS A 86 -4.81 -17.65 -0.87
CA LYS A 86 -5.90 -17.87 0.10
C LYS A 86 -6.47 -16.54 0.57
N ASN A 87 -7.77 -16.54 0.84
CA ASN A 87 -8.47 -15.43 1.53
C ASN A 87 -8.11 -14.04 0.98
N VAL A 88 -8.28 -13.84 -0.33
CA VAL A 88 -8.01 -12.55 -0.97
C VAL A 88 -9.05 -11.51 -0.55
N LYS A 89 -8.57 -10.42 0.07
CA LYS A 89 -9.37 -9.22 0.34
C LYS A 89 -8.87 -8.08 -0.52
N VAL A 90 -9.80 -7.31 -1.08
CA VAL A 90 -9.46 -6.11 -1.85
C VAL A 90 -10.26 -4.94 -1.30
N SER A 91 -9.58 -3.83 -1.07
CA SER A 91 -10.20 -2.57 -0.67
C SER A 91 -9.71 -1.44 -1.55
N ILE A 92 -10.61 -0.51 -1.86
CA ILE A 92 -10.27 0.72 -2.57
C ILE A 92 -10.22 1.83 -1.54
N LYS A 93 -9.10 2.53 -1.48
CA LYS A 93 -8.90 3.66 -0.58
C LYS A 93 -8.49 4.88 -1.38
N ARG A 94 -8.79 6.04 -0.83
CA ARG A 94 -8.51 7.33 -1.44
C ARG A 94 -7.87 8.22 -0.39
N GLY A 95 -6.92 9.04 -0.81
CA GLY A 95 -6.40 10.10 0.03
C GLY A 95 -5.26 10.88 -0.63
N SER A 96 -4.79 11.87 0.12
CA SER A 96 -3.59 12.63 -0.18
C SER A 96 -2.42 12.00 0.55
N ASN A 97 -1.27 11.88 -0.12
CA ASN A 97 -0.03 11.32 0.40
C ASN A 97 -0.14 9.87 0.92
N LEU A 98 0.53 8.95 0.22
CA LEU A 98 0.57 7.53 0.61
C LEU A 98 1.15 7.30 2.03
N ALA A 99 2.00 8.20 2.55
CA ALA A 99 2.52 8.09 3.91
C ALA A 99 1.40 8.14 4.97
N ARG A 100 0.34 8.91 4.72
CA ARG A 100 -0.84 8.95 5.59
C ARG A 100 -1.59 7.63 5.61
N LEU A 101 -1.60 6.87 4.51
CA LEU A 101 -2.15 5.52 4.49
C LEU A 101 -1.36 4.61 5.46
N THR A 102 -0.03 4.70 5.46
CA THR A 102 0.81 3.93 6.39
C THR A 102 0.47 4.26 7.84
N GLU A 103 0.37 5.54 8.19
CA GLU A 103 0.07 6.00 9.55
C GLU A 103 -1.37 5.68 10.00
N GLU A 104 -2.37 5.95 9.15
CA GLU A 104 -3.78 5.84 9.52
C GLU A 104 -4.35 4.41 9.43
N VAL A 105 -3.69 3.53 8.67
CA VAL A 105 -4.20 2.17 8.42
C VAL A 105 -3.28 1.12 9.01
N TYR A 106 -1.97 1.21 8.76
CA TYR A 106 -1.05 0.11 9.03
C TYR A 106 -0.35 0.24 10.39
N CYS A 107 -0.11 1.46 10.89
CA CYS A 107 0.45 1.66 12.23
C CYS A 107 -0.56 1.40 13.36
N THR A 108 -1.86 1.30 13.04
CA THR A 108 -2.93 1.12 14.03
C THR A 108 -3.56 -0.27 14.02
N ASP A 109 -3.36 -1.06 12.96
CA ASP A 109 -3.87 -2.43 12.84
C ASP A 109 -2.69 -3.41 12.80
N PHE A 110 -2.38 -3.99 13.95
CA PHE A 110 -1.25 -4.92 14.12
C PHE A 110 -1.53 -6.34 13.60
N SER A 111 -2.64 -6.55 12.87
CA SER A 111 -2.91 -7.84 12.21
C SER A 111 -2.15 -8.02 10.89
N PHE A 112 -1.38 -7.02 10.45
CA PHE A 112 -0.55 -7.08 9.26
C PHE A 112 0.89 -7.45 9.62
N ASP A 113 1.41 -8.51 9.02
CA ASP A 113 2.80 -8.94 9.28
C ASP A 113 3.79 -8.27 8.33
N VAL A 114 3.36 -8.01 7.09
CA VAL A 114 4.17 -7.33 6.08
C VAL A 114 3.32 -6.44 5.18
N LEU A 115 3.90 -5.29 4.83
CA LEU A 115 3.37 -4.34 3.86
C LEU A 115 4.34 -4.20 2.69
N VAL A 116 3.87 -4.50 1.49
CA VAL A 116 4.61 -4.35 0.24
C VAL A 116 4.14 -3.08 -0.47
N MET A 117 5.09 -2.24 -0.88
CA MET A 117 4.82 -1.00 -1.62
C MET A 117 5.82 -0.86 -2.76
N GLY A 118 5.36 -0.33 -3.90
CA GLY A 118 6.22 -0.02 -5.04
C GLY A 118 7.09 1.21 -4.79
N SER A 119 8.32 1.22 -5.33
CA SER A 119 9.26 2.34 -5.20
C SER A 119 8.83 3.62 -5.91
N ASP A 120 7.89 3.53 -6.86
CA ASP A 120 7.42 4.66 -7.68
C ASP A 120 6.46 5.60 -6.92
N HIS A 121 6.20 5.34 -5.64
CA HIS A 121 5.21 6.10 -4.85
C HIS A 121 5.75 7.14 -3.91
N HIS A 122 7.05 7.36 -3.92
CA HIS A 122 7.61 8.49 -3.23
C HIS A 122 8.63 9.16 -4.12
N ASP A 123 8.37 10.43 -4.42
CA ASP A 123 9.44 11.37 -4.73
C ASP A 123 10.45 11.20 -3.60
N HIS A 124 11.60 10.58 -3.91
CA HIS A 124 12.61 10.14 -2.96
C HIS A 124 13.06 11.29 -2.03
N ALA A 125 12.83 12.54 -2.47
CA ALA A 125 12.97 13.75 -1.70
C ALA A 125 12.01 13.88 -0.50
N GLN A 126 10.76 13.43 -0.60
CA GLN A 126 9.76 13.55 0.47
C GLN A 126 10.01 12.58 1.62
N ILE A 127 10.32 11.30 1.34
CA ILE A 127 10.74 10.34 2.40
C ILE A 127 12.00 10.86 3.09
N ARG A 128 12.99 11.31 2.32
CA ARG A 128 14.24 11.83 2.89
C ARG A 128 14.01 13.07 3.76
N ARG A 129 13.05 13.93 3.42
CA ARG A 129 12.65 15.07 4.25
C ARG A 129 11.97 14.63 5.54
N ALA A 130 11.03 13.68 5.47
CA ALA A 130 10.34 13.15 6.66
C ALA A 130 11.31 12.43 7.62
N VAL A 131 12.25 11.64 7.09
CA VAL A 131 13.30 10.98 7.88
C VAL A 131 14.24 12.00 8.52
N ASN A 132 14.66 13.03 7.77
CA ASN A 132 15.51 14.08 8.32
C ASN A 132 14.79 14.85 9.43
N GLN A 133 13.52 15.20 9.24
CA GLN A 133 12.74 15.92 10.25
C GLN A 133 12.54 15.10 11.53
N ALA A 134 12.25 13.79 11.42
CA ALA A 134 12.13 12.92 12.57
C ALA A 134 13.47 12.78 13.34
N ASN A 135 14.60 12.74 12.64
CA ASN A 135 15.92 12.72 13.26
C ASN A 135 16.27 14.04 13.96
N ASP A 136 15.94 15.18 13.36
CA ASP A 136 16.16 16.49 13.96
C ASP A 136 15.34 16.65 15.26
N GLU A 137 14.09 16.16 15.28
CA GLU A 137 13.23 16.17 16.46
C GLU A 137 13.76 15.24 17.59
N LEU A 138 14.37 14.11 17.23
CA LEU A 138 15.02 13.18 18.17
C LEU A 138 16.33 13.75 18.73
N GLU A 139 17.13 14.45 17.92
CA GLU A 139 18.35 15.14 18.39
C GLU A 139 18.00 16.27 19.36
N VAL A 140 16.96 17.06 19.06
CA VAL A 140 16.48 18.12 19.97
C VAL A 140 15.95 17.55 21.29
N ALA A 141 15.23 16.42 21.27
CA ALA A 141 14.75 15.76 22.48
C ALA A 141 15.88 15.19 23.35
N THR A 142 17.01 14.80 22.75
CA THR A 142 18.18 14.25 23.46
C THR A 142 19.04 15.34 24.12
N VAL A 143 19.00 16.58 23.61
CA VAL A 143 19.75 17.73 24.16
C VAL A 143 19.03 18.42 25.33
N VAL A 144 17.75 18.13 25.55
CA VAL A 144 16.90 18.77 26.57
C VAL A 144 16.70 17.90 27.83
N LEU A 145 17.33 16.71 27.91
CA LEU A 145 17.33 15.83 29.10
C LEU A 145 18.66 15.86 29.86
#